data_AF-A0A7S2F244-F1
#
_entry.id   AF-A0A7S2F244-F1
#
_cell.length_a   1.000
_cell.length_b   1.000
_cell.length_c   1.000
_cell.angle_alpha   90.00
_cell.angle_beta   90.00
_cell.angle_gamma   90.00
#
_symmetry.space_group_name_H-M   'P 1'
#
loop_
_entity.id
_entity.type
_entity.pdbx_description
1 polymer ?
#
loop_
_entity_poly.entity_id
_entity_poly.type
_entity_poly.pdbx_seq_one_letter_code
_entity_poly.pdbx_strand_id
1 'polypeptide(L)'
;TAEEESGTDCSNKNPDKGARSLGAWFPNARVVKTATGAKDGDSCVPKTTSLLLFYQYVEPKWQQDYADRVADLVLEVSKEHGLGGRVRVATEGLNATISGSLESLRIFASRLKSFSPASFASTDFKYVNDLPSSRAFKDLKVLPVKALVHYGIDEAEASIREHGGVHLDPLAYHAKLKQKGTVVIDVRNHYEVAIGRFDGQQQLKGKGGGATYLDPKMRRSTDFPAWVAKPETKEAL
;
A
#
# COMPACT_ATOMS: atom_id res chain seq x y z
N THR A 1 -47.66 -26.82 9.84
CA THR A 1 -47.44 -26.53 8.42
C THR A 1 -46.52 -25.33 8.35
N ALA A 2 -45.40 -25.52 7.66
CA ALA A 2 -44.19 -24.70 7.77
C ALA A 2 -44.34 -23.30 7.15
N GLU A 3 -43.52 -22.39 7.67
CA GLU A 3 -43.36 -20.98 7.33
C GLU A 3 -42.86 -20.78 5.89
N GLU A 4 -43.46 -19.85 5.15
CA GLU A 4 -42.94 -19.35 3.87
C GLU A 4 -42.07 -18.11 4.15
N GLU A 5 -40.75 -18.28 4.13
CA GLU A 5 -39.79 -17.18 4.02
C GLU A 5 -39.79 -16.65 2.58
N SER A 6 -40.23 -15.40 2.41
CA SER A 6 -40.15 -14.67 1.16
C SER A 6 -38.69 -14.28 0.86
N GLY A 7 -37.99 -15.16 0.15
CA GLY A 7 -36.67 -14.87 -0.42
C GLY A 7 -36.76 -13.76 -1.45
N THR A 8 -36.19 -12.59 -1.14
CA THR A 8 -35.98 -11.53 -2.13
C THR A 8 -34.74 -11.89 -2.96
N ASP A 9 -34.98 -12.34 -4.18
CA ASP A 9 -33.96 -12.51 -5.22
C ASP A 9 -33.36 -11.15 -5.59
N CYS A 10 -32.19 -10.85 -5.02
CA CYS A 10 -31.36 -9.73 -5.45
C CYS A 10 -30.54 -10.14 -6.69
N SER A 11 -31.23 -10.33 -7.81
CA SER A 11 -30.59 -10.61 -9.09
C SER A 11 -29.69 -9.43 -9.49
N ASN A 12 -28.40 -9.77 -9.58
CA ASN A 12 -27.25 -8.89 -9.73
C ASN A 12 -27.29 -8.17 -11.10
N LYS A 13 -27.69 -6.89 -11.13
CA LYS A 13 -27.61 -6.08 -12.36
C LYS A 13 -26.20 -5.55 -12.55
N ASN A 14 -25.44 -6.27 -13.36
CA ASN A 14 -24.11 -5.92 -13.87
C ASN A 14 -24.10 -4.53 -14.54
N PRO A 15 -23.37 -3.52 -14.03
CA PRO A 15 -23.06 -2.33 -14.79
C PRO A 15 -21.66 -2.50 -15.40
N ASP A 16 -21.58 -3.18 -16.53
CA ASP A 16 -20.38 -3.21 -17.36
C ASP A 16 -20.21 -1.84 -18.03
N LYS A 17 -19.69 -0.88 -17.27
CA LYS A 17 -19.19 0.40 -17.80
C LYS A 17 -17.68 0.31 -17.72
N GLY A 18 -17.07 0.12 -18.90
CA GLY A 18 -15.66 -0.17 -19.12
C GLY A 18 -14.69 0.74 -18.38
N ALA A 19 -13.46 0.21 -18.23
CA ALA A 19 -12.33 0.88 -17.61
C ALA A 19 -12.19 2.31 -18.11
N ARG A 20 -12.30 3.28 -17.19
CA ARG A 20 -12.01 4.68 -17.50
C ARG A 20 -10.52 4.93 -17.29
N SER A 21 -9.84 5.44 -18.32
CA SER A 21 -8.49 6.00 -18.21
C SER A 21 -8.47 7.09 -17.13
N LEU A 22 -7.45 7.09 -16.26
CA LEU A 22 -7.25 8.10 -15.21
C LEU A 22 -6.34 9.25 -15.69
N GLY A 23 -6.39 9.55 -16.99
CA GLY A 23 -5.57 10.57 -17.64
C GLY A 23 -4.22 10.04 -18.14
N ALA A 24 -3.40 10.94 -18.69
CA ALA A 24 -2.13 10.60 -19.35
C ALA A 24 -1.14 9.82 -18.47
N TRP A 25 -1.24 9.98 -17.15
CA TRP A 25 -0.35 9.34 -16.18
C TRP A 25 -0.71 7.86 -15.91
N PHE A 26 -1.94 7.44 -16.18
CA PHE A 26 -2.37 6.04 -16.02
C PHE A 26 -3.31 5.64 -17.16
N PRO A 27 -2.78 5.51 -18.39
CA PRO A 27 -3.59 5.22 -19.57
C PRO A 27 -4.29 3.86 -19.47
N ASN A 28 -3.66 2.90 -18.79
CA ASN A 28 -4.14 1.53 -18.64
C ASN A 28 -4.78 1.26 -17.27
N ALA A 29 -5.14 2.31 -16.52
CA ALA A 29 -5.83 2.14 -15.26
C ALA A 29 -7.19 1.46 -15.44
N ARG A 30 -7.49 0.53 -14.54
CA ARG A 30 -8.80 -0.11 -14.47
C ARG A 30 -9.50 0.39 -13.22
N VAL A 31 -10.66 1.02 -13.42
CA VAL A 31 -11.45 1.62 -12.34
C VAL A 31 -12.80 0.92 -12.27
N VAL A 32 -13.15 0.43 -11.09
CA VAL A 32 -14.41 -0.24 -10.82
C VAL A 32 -15.07 0.41 -9.62
N LYS A 33 -16.35 0.75 -9.73
CA LYS A 33 -17.12 1.21 -8.57
C LYS A 33 -17.38 0.04 -7.64
N THR A 34 -17.18 0.23 -6.34
CA THR A 34 -17.56 -0.80 -5.37
C THR A 34 -19.09 -0.84 -5.27
N ALA A 35 -19.65 -2.04 -5.15
CA ALA A 35 -21.08 -2.24 -4.94
C ALA A 35 -21.57 -1.70 -3.59
N THR A 36 -20.65 -1.34 -2.69
CA THR A 36 -20.91 -0.80 -1.34
C THR A 36 -21.45 0.63 -1.31
N GLY A 37 -21.82 1.20 -2.46
CA GLY A 37 -22.57 2.45 -2.55
C GLY A 37 -24.02 2.28 -2.11
N ALA A 38 -24.25 1.88 -0.87
CA ALA A 38 -25.57 1.94 -0.26
C ALA A 38 -26.04 3.40 -0.23
N LYS A 39 -27.30 3.62 -0.62
CA LYS A 39 -27.95 4.93 -0.47
C LYS A 39 -28.21 5.16 1.01
N ASP A 40 -28.03 6.40 1.48
CA ASP A 40 -28.39 6.78 2.86
C ASP A 40 -29.83 6.35 3.16
N GLY A 41 -30.01 5.46 4.14
CA GLY A 41 -31.32 4.95 4.58
C GLY A 41 -31.49 3.43 4.62
N ASP A 42 -30.54 2.65 4.10
CA ASP A 42 -30.62 1.18 4.13
C ASP A 42 -30.07 0.60 5.45
N SER A 43 -30.88 -0.15 6.19
CA SER A 43 -30.52 -0.65 7.53
C SER A 43 -29.44 -1.75 7.54
N CYS A 44 -29.10 -2.27 6.35
CA CYS A 44 -28.19 -3.39 6.15
C CYS A 44 -26.74 -3.00 5.83
N VAL A 45 -26.38 -1.71 5.91
CA VAL A 45 -25.01 -1.26 5.61
C VAL A 45 -24.10 -1.53 6.81
N PRO A 46 -22.96 -2.22 6.63
CA PRO A 46 -21.98 -2.39 7.68
C PRO A 46 -21.55 -1.03 8.24
N LYS A 47 -21.69 -0.85 9.55
CA LYS A 47 -21.27 0.39 10.24
C LYS A 47 -19.75 0.56 10.22
N THR A 48 -19.02 -0.53 10.02
CA THR A 48 -17.56 -0.56 9.99
C THR A 48 -17.02 -1.18 8.71
N THR A 49 -15.75 -0.89 8.43
CA THR A 49 -14.94 -1.47 7.36
C THR A 49 -13.56 -1.79 7.89
N SER A 50 -12.84 -2.66 7.22
CA SER A 50 -11.42 -2.93 7.47
C SER A 50 -10.57 -2.37 6.33
N LEU A 51 -9.30 -2.11 6.63
CA LEU A 51 -8.26 -1.81 5.64
C LEU A 51 -7.23 -2.93 5.61
N LEU A 52 -6.75 -3.25 4.41
CA LEU A 52 -5.57 -4.06 4.18
C LEU A 52 -4.52 -3.22 3.46
N LEU A 53 -3.30 -3.20 4.00
CA LEU A 53 -2.14 -2.54 3.42
C LEU A 53 -0.99 -3.54 3.30
N PHE A 54 -0.37 -3.62 2.14
CA PHE A 54 0.88 -4.36 1.96
C PHE A 54 1.61 -3.91 0.69
N TYR A 55 2.87 -4.27 0.62
CA TYR A 55 3.63 -4.31 -0.62
C TYR A 55 4.40 -5.63 -0.67
N GLN A 56 4.69 -6.09 -1.88
CA GLN A 56 5.51 -7.25 -2.13
C GLN A 56 6.35 -6.97 -3.37
N TYR A 57 7.66 -6.81 -3.17
CA TYR A 57 8.63 -6.80 -4.26
C TYR A 57 9.01 -8.24 -4.62
N VAL A 58 9.30 -8.49 -5.90
CA VAL A 58 9.72 -9.81 -6.39
C VAL A 58 11.04 -9.72 -7.14
N GLU A 59 11.94 -10.63 -6.81
CA GLU A 59 13.21 -10.81 -7.50
C GLU A 59 13.45 -12.31 -7.76
N PRO A 60 13.63 -12.75 -9.02
CA PRO A 60 13.66 -11.93 -10.25
C PRO A 60 12.31 -11.27 -10.56
N LYS A 61 12.36 -10.13 -11.28
CA LYS A 61 11.17 -9.42 -11.75
C LYS A 61 10.28 -10.34 -12.59
N TRP A 62 8.98 -10.17 -12.48
CA TRP A 62 8.01 -10.83 -13.34
C TRP A 62 8.14 -10.35 -14.80
N GLN A 63 7.76 -11.23 -15.71
CA GLN A 63 7.46 -10.82 -17.07
C GLN A 63 6.15 -10.01 -17.10
N GLN A 64 5.98 -9.16 -18.11
CA GLN A 64 4.82 -8.26 -18.20
C GLN A 64 3.50 -9.04 -18.24
N ASP A 65 3.43 -10.17 -18.92
CA ASP A 65 2.24 -11.03 -19.00
C ASP A 65 1.83 -11.58 -17.61
N TYR A 66 2.81 -11.86 -16.75
CA TYR A 66 2.54 -12.34 -15.40
C TYR A 66 2.01 -11.20 -14.52
N ALA A 67 2.61 -10.01 -14.62
CA ALA A 67 2.09 -8.82 -13.95
C ALA A 67 0.65 -8.48 -14.39
N ASP A 68 0.34 -8.63 -15.68
CA ASP A 68 -1.01 -8.42 -16.21
C ASP A 68 -2.01 -9.45 -15.64
N ARG A 69 -1.63 -10.73 -15.53
CA ARG A 69 -2.46 -11.76 -14.87
C ARG A 69 -2.68 -11.49 -13.38
N VAL A 70 -1.67 -10.95 -12.68
CA VAL A 70 -1.85 -10.50 -11.28
C VAL A 70 -2.86 -9.35 -11.21
N ALA A 71 -2.81 -8.40 -12.14
CA ALA A 71 -3.78 -7.32 -12.23
C ALA A 71 -5.21 -7.83 -12.52
N ASP A 72 -5.35 -8.84 -13.39
CA ASP A 72 -6.62 -9.51 -13.68
C ASP A 72 -7.19 -10.20 -12.43
N LEU A 73 -6.38 -10.97 -11.70
CA LEU A 73 -6.78 -11.61 -10.45
C LEU A 73 -7.24 -10.60 -9.40
N VAL A 74 -6.47 -9.52 -9.21
CA VAL A 74 -6.83 -8.44 -8.28
C VAL A 74 -8.20 -7.87 -8.63
N LEU A 75 -8.44 -7.62 -9.92
CA LEU A 75 -9.70 -7.07 -10.40
C LEU A 75 -10.86 -8.04 -10.18
N GLU A 76 -10.68 -9.31 -10.50
CA GLU A 76 -11.68 -10.38 -10.33
C GLU A 76 -12.11 -10.50 -8.86
N VAL A 77 -11.15 -10.78 -7.97
CA VAL A 77 -11.43 -11.01 -6.54
C VAL A 77 -12.00 -9.76 -5.88
N SER A 78 -11.54 -8.58 -6.28
CA SER A 78 -12.07 -7.32 -5.75
C SER A 78 -13.51 -7.05 -6.21
N LYS A 79 -13.86 -7.42 -7.45
CA LYS A 79 -15.24 -7.33 -7.94
C LYS A 79 -16.15 -8.31 -7.21
N GLU A 80 -15.71 -9.57 -7.12
CA GLU A 80 -16.44 -10.66 -6.47
C GLU A 80 -16.80 -10.32 -5.01
N HIS A 81 -15.86 -9.71 -4.28
CA HIS A 81 -16.03 -9.41 -2.86
C HIS A 81 -16.26 -7.93 -2.54
N GLY A 82 -16.58 -7.10 -3.55
CA GLY A 82 -16.94 -5.69 -3.35
C GLY A 82 -15.84 -4.82 -2.73
N LEU A 83 -14.57 -5.12 -3.00
CA LEU A 83 -13.41 -4.42 -2.44
C LEU A 83 -13.13 -3.11 -3.19
N GLY A 84 -12.80 -2.07 -2.42
CA GLY A 84 -12.35 -0.77 -2.95
C GLY A 84 -10.91 -0.49 -2.60
N GLY A 85 -10.30 0.50 -3.26
CA GLY A 85 -8.97 0.99 -2.91
C GLY A 85 -8.07 1.22 -4.10
N ARG A 86 -6.77 1.10 -3.87
CA ARG A 86 -5.75 1.30 -4.90
C ARG A 86 -4.76 0.15 -4.86
N VAL A 87 -4.52 -0.42 -6.02
CA VAL A 87 -3.53 -1.46 -6.24
C VAL A 87 -2.62 -1.02 -7.38
N ARG A 88 -1.31 -0.94 -7.12
CA ARG A 88 -0.27 -0.72 -8.12
C ARG A 88 0.35 -2.05 -8.49
N VAL A 89 0.45 -2.32 -9.78
CA VAL A 89 1.02 -3.55 -10.31
C VAL A 89 2.18 -3.18 -11.22
N ALA A 90 3.33 -3.80 -11.01
CA ALA A 90 4.53 -3.63 -11.81
C ALA A 90 5.21 -4.99 -12.00
N THR A 91 6.17 -5.08 -12.91
CA THR A 91 7.02 -6.28 -13.04
C THR A 91 7.84 -6.54 -11.78
N GLU A 92 8.13 -5.51 -10.99
CA GLU A 92 8.80 -5.62 -9.70
C GLU A 92 7.88 -6.03 -8.53
N GLY A 93 6.56 -6.16 -8.74
CA GLY A 93 5.66 -6.72 -7.74
C GLY A 93 4.30 -6.01 -7.61
N LEU A 94 3.80 -5.95 -6.37
CA LEU A 94 2.46 -5.46 -6.04
C LEU A 94 2.47 -4.54 -4.81
N ASN A 95 1.72 -3.44 -4.85
CA ASN A 95 1.47 -2.58 -3.69
C ASN A 95 -0.03 -2.28 -3.60
N ALA A 96 -0.65 -2.56 -2.45
CA ALA A 96 -2.09 -2.42 -2.29
C ALA A 96 -2.46 -1.70 -1.00
N THR A 97 -3.47 -0.86 -1.11
CA THR A 97 -4.25 -0.33 0.01
C THR A 97 -5.71 -0.49 -0.36
N ILE A 98 -6.39 -1.46 0.25
CA ILE A 98 -7.76 -1.82 -0.08
C ILE A 98 -8.64 -1.84 1.17
N SER A 99 -9.93 -1.60 0.98
CA SER A 99 -10.96 -1.62 2.02
C SER A 99 -12.08 -2.59 1.68
N GLY A 100 -12.64 -3.21 2.70
CA GLY A 100 -13.78 -4.13 2.57
C GLY A 100 -14.18 -4.69 3.92
N SER A 101 -14.94 -5.79 3.94
CA SER A 101 -15.08 -6.59 5.16
C SER A 101 -13.76 -7.31 5.45
N LEU A 102 -13.49 -7.60 6.73
CA LEU A 102 -12.28 -8.36 7.10
C LEU A 102 -12.20 -9.72 6.39
N GLU A 103 -13.34 -10.39 6.24
CA GLU A 103 -13.44 -11.67 5.53
C GLU A 103 -13.04 -11.53 4.06
N SER A 104 -13.61 -10.56 3.35
CA SER A 104 -13.28 -10.28 1.95
C SER A 104 -11.79 -9.95 1.76
N LEU A 105 -11.20 -9.20 2.70
CA LEU A 105 -9.77 -8.89 2.67
C LEU A 105 -8.89 -10.12 2.91
N ARG A 106 -9.31 -11.04 3.78
CA ARG A 106 -8.61 -12.31 4.01
C ARG A 106 -8.71 -13.24 2.80
N ILE A 107 -9.87 -13.30 2.14
CA ILE A 107 -10.04 -14.03 0.89
C ILE A 107 -9.12 -13.46 -0.19
N PHE A 108 -9.07 -12.13 -0.32
CA PHE A 108 -8.15 -11.46 -1.23
C PHE A 108 -6.68 -11.85 -1.01
N ALA A 109 -6.21 -11.76 0.24
CA ALA A 109 -4.84 -12.16 0.58
C ALA A 109 -4.60 -13.66 0.31
N SER A 110 -5.58 -14.52 0.60
CA SER A 110 -5.48 -15.96 0.31
C SER A 110 -5.42 -16.25 -1.18
N ARG A 111 -6.24 -15.59 -2.01
CA ARG A 111 -6.24 -15.77 -3.48
C ARG A 111 -4.90 -15.35 -4.08
N LEU A 112 -4.29 -14.26 -3.59
CA LEU A 112 -2.92 -13.87 -3.97
C LEU A 112 -1.90 -14.95 -3.59
N LYS A 113 -1.94 -15.44 -2.35
CA LYS A 113 -1.06 -16.52 -1.88
C LYS A 113 -1.20 -17.79 -2.71
N SER A 114 -2.42 -18.19 -3.06
CA SER A 114 -2.67 -19.38 -3.89
C SER A 114 -2.22 -19.19 -5.34
N PHE A 115 -2.41 -17.99 -5.91
CA PHE A 115 -2.01 -17.70 -7.28
C PHE A 115 -0.49 -17.67 -7.47
N SER A 116 0.23 -17.09 -6.50
CA SER A 116 1.69 -17.08 -6.49
C SER A 116 2.25 -17.33 -5.09
N PRO A 117 2.34 -18.60 -4.66
CA PRO A 117 2.91 -18.94 -3.36
C PRO A 117 4.35 -18.45 -3.23
N ALA A 118 5.13 -18.54 -4.32
CA ALA A 118 6.52 -18.09 -4.36
C ALA A 118 6.66 -16.59 -4.09
N SER A 119 5.68 -15.77 -4.48
CA SER A 119 5.73 -14.32 -4.27
C SER A 119 5.06 -13.88 -2.97
N PHE A 120 3.93 -14.51 -2.58
CA PHE A 120 3.05 -13.95 -1.54
C PHE A 120 2.97 -14.74 -0.23
N ALA A 121 3.58 -15.93 -0.11
CA ALA A 121 3.44 -16.76 1.09
C ALA A 121 3.85 -16.04 2.38
N SER A 122 4.96 -15.30 2.33
CA SER A 122 5.55 -14.55 3.45
C SER A 122 5.19 -13.07 3.46
N THR A 123 4.30 -12.60 2.59
CA THR A 123 3.88 -11.20 2.57
C THR A 123 3.25 -10.80 3.91
N ASP A 124 3.73 -9.68 4.46
CA ASP A 124 3.17 -9.05 5.66
C ASP A 124 1.89 -8.27 5.32
N PHE A 125 0.76 -8.97 5.36
CA PHE A 125 -0.56 -8.39 5.14
C PHE A 125 -1.04 -7.67 6.41
N LYS A 126 -1.04 -6.33 6.39
CA LYS A 126 -1.40 -5.51 7.56
C LYS A 126 -2.87 -5.14 7.56
N TYR A 127 -3.61 -5.63 8.55
CA TYR A 127 -5.04 -5.37 8.70
C TYR A 127 -5.29 -4.29 9.75
N VAL A 128 -6.18 -3.36 9.44
CA VAL A 128 -6.78 -2.43 10.40
C VAL A 128 -8.27 -2.69 10.42
N ASN A 129 -8.81 -3.01 11.59
CA ASN A 129 -10.21 -3.42 11.77
C ASN A 129 -11.07 -2.28 12.31
N ASP A 130 -12.38 -2.45 12.20
CA ASP A 130 -13.40 -1.63 12.88
C ASP A 130 -13.30 -0.13 12.60
N LEU A 131 -12.84 0.24 11.41
CA LEU A 131 -12.85 1.63 10.97
C LEU A 131 -14.27 2.06 10.62
N PRO A 132 -14.65 3.33 10.81
CA PRO A 132 -15.93 3.84 10.35
C PRO A 132 -16.13 3.57 8.85
N SER A 133 -17.32 3.17 8.42
CA SER A 133 -17.63 2.87 7.01
C SER A 133 -17.31 4.03 6.05
N SER A 134 -17.29 5.28 6.53
CA SER A 134 -16.85 6.46 5.78
C SER A 134 -15.39 6.43 5.33
N ARG A 135 -14.57 5.54 5.92
CA ARG A 135 -13.17 5.29 5.54
C ARG A 135 -13.04 4.29 4.40
N ALA A 136 -14.12 3.65 3.97
CA ALA A 136 -14.10 2.73 2.83
C ALA A 136 -13.83 3.49 1.53
N PHE A 137 -13.00 2.93 0.67
CA PHE A 137 -12.81 3.40 -0.70
C PHE A 137 -14.03 3.04 -1.54
N LYS A 138 -14.58 4.03 -2.25
CA LYS A 138 -15.79 3.91 -3.08
C LYS A 138 -15.53 3.29 -4.46
N ASP A 139 -14.26 3.22 -4.84
CA ASP A 139 -13.79 2.68 -6.10
C ASP A 139 -12.52 1.87 -5.88
N LEU A 140 -12.37 0.82 -6.69
CA LEU A 140 -11.11 0.12 -6.88
C LEU A 140 -10.38 0.74 -8.07
N LYS A 141 -9.11 1.03 -7.89
CA LYS A 141 -8.18 1.46 -8.94
C LYS A 141 -7.03 0.47 -9.03
N VAL A 142 -7.00 -0.31 -10.10
CA VAL A 142 -5.86 -1.16 -10.45
C VAL A 142 -5.01 -0.40 -11.46
N LEU A 143 -3.77 -0.12 -11.09
CA LEU A 143 -2.86 0.79 -11.77
C LEU A 143 -1.61 0.03 -12.23
N PRO A 144 -1.53 -0.35 -13.51
CA PRO A 144 -0.25 -0.75 -14.10
C PRO A 144 0.72 0.42 -14.04
N VAL A 145 1.88 0.22 -13.43
CA VAL A 145 2.92 1.23 -13.24
C VAL A 145 4.30 0.65 -13.56
N LYS A 146 5.26 1.52 -13.88
CA LYS A 146 6.66 1.11 -14.06
C LYS A 146 7.33 0.74 -12.74
N ALA A 147 7.01 1.48 -11.68
CA ALA A 147 7.52 1.25 -10.33
C ALA A 147 6.39 1.41 -9.31
N LEU A 148 6.34 0.53 -8.31
CA LEU A 148 5.40 0.58 -7.19
C LEU A 148 5.57 1.90 -6.41
N VAL A 149 6.82 2.31 -6.20
CA VAL A 149 7.21 3.61 -5.65
C VAL A 149 8.33 4.21 -6.52
N HIS A 150 8.08 5.39 -7.07
CA HIS A 150 9.00 6.00 -8.02
C HIS A 150 9.97 6.97 -7.33
N TYR A 151 11.21 6.53 -7.12
CA TYR A 151 12.29 7.36 -6.55
C TYR A 151 13.17 8.03 -7.61
N GLY A 152 12.95 7.79 -8.90
CA GLY A 152 13.78 8.36 -9.97
C GLY A 152 15.19 7.77 -10.02
N ILE A 153 15.38 6.58 -9.45
CA ILE A 153 16.62 5.80 -9.49
C ILE A 153 16.53 4.82 -10.66
N ASP A 154 17.67 4.49 -11.27
CA ASP A 154 17.73 3.49 -12.34
C ASP A 154 17.31 2.11 -11.79
N GLU A 155 16.57 1.36 -12.60
CA GLU A 155 16.13 0.02 -12.23
C GLU A 155 17.29 -0.95 -11.99
N ALA A 156 18.44 -0.74 -12.64
CA ALA A 156 19.65 -1.53 -12.43
C ALA A 156 20.27 -1.31 -11.04
N GLU A 157 20.04 -0.16 -10.42
CA GLU A 157 20.59 0.22 -9.10
C GLU A 157 19.58 -0.05 -7.96
N ALA A 158 18.37 -0.53 -8.29
CA ALA A 158 17.26 -0.66 -7.36
C ALA A 158 17.04 -2.07 -6.79
N SER A 159 17.97 -3.02 -7.04
CA SER A 159 17.84 -4.37 -6.48
C SER A 159 17.86 -4.34 -4.95
N ILE A 160 16.78 -4.82 -4.35
CA ILE A 160 16.63 -4.93 -2.89
C ILE A 160 17.53 -6.05 -2.37
N ARG A 161 17.72 -7.12 -3.15
CA ARG A 161 18.59 -8.23 -2.74
C ARG A 161 20.06 -7.83 -2.70
N GLU A 162 20.51 -6.97 -3.62
CA GLU A 162 21.92 -6.58 -3.73
C GLU A 162 22.25 -5.32 -2.91
N HIS A 163 21.31 -4.38 -2.80
CA HIS A 163 21.53 -3.08 -2.14
C HIS A 163 20.65 -2.87 -0.89
N GLY A 164 19.92 -3.90 -0.46
CA GLY A 164 19.09 -3.86 0.73
C GLY A 164 19.89 -3.63 2.02
N GLY A 165 19.38 -2.74 2.87
CA GLY A 165 19.90 -2.56 4.22
C GLY A 165 19.42 -3.65 5.20
N VAL A 166 19.93 -3.59 6.43
CA VAL A 166 19.48 -4.47 7.52
C VAL A 166 18.11 -4.00 8.02
N HIS A 167 17.11 -4.87 7.96
CA HIS A 167 15.80 -4.59 8.52
C HIS A 167 15.83 -4.66 10.06
N LEU A 168 15.38 -3.59 10.73
CA LEU A 168 15.24 -3.55 12.18
C LEU A 168 13.78 -3.75 12.57
N ASP A 169 13.53 -4.66 13.52
CA ASP A 169 12.23 -4.72 14.19
C ASP A 169 11.98 -3.47 15.06
N PRO A 170 10.75 -3.24 15.56
CA PRO A 170 10.44 -2.05 16.34
C PRO A 170 11.29 -1.83 17.59
N LEU A 171 11.68 -2.89 18.31
CA LEU A 171 12.50 -2.78 19.52
C LEU A 171 13.95 -2.47 19.16
N ALA A 172 14.49 -3.14 18.14
CA ALA A 172 15.82 -2.87 17.62
C ALA A 172 15.92 -1.43 17.06
N TYR A 173 14.89 -0.97 16.35
CA TYR A 173 14.80 0.41 15.87
C TYR A 173 14.78 1.41 17.03
N HIS A 174 13.94 1.18 18.05
CA HIS A 174 13.89 2.04 19.24
C HIS A 174 15.21 2.07 20.01
N ALA A 175 15.92 0.94 20.10
CA ALA A 175 17.25 0.89 20.69
C ALA A 175 18.27 1.67 19.84
N LYS A 176 18.20 1.57 18.51
CA LYS A 176 19.08 2.30 17.58
C LYS A 176 18.89 3.82 17.69
N LEU A 177 17.66 4.30 17.89
CA LEU A 177 17.36 5.71 18.14
C LEU A 177 18.08 6.30 19.36
N LYS A 178 18.47 5.47 20.33
CA LYS A 178 19.19 5.89 21.55
C LYS A 178 20.71 5.96 21.37
N GLN A 179 21.24 5.41 20.27
CA GLN A 179 22.68 5.33 20.04
C GLN A 179 23.21 6.61 19.41
N LYS A 180 24.23 7.23 20.04
CA LYS A 180 24.99 8.33 19.46
C LYS A 180 25.59 7.93 18.10
N GLY A 181 25.65 8.88 17.18
CA GLY A 181 26.16 8.66 15.82
C GLY A 181 25.18 7.95 14.89
N THR A 182 24.01 7.50 15.38
CA THR A 182 22.94 7.05 14.49
C THR A 182 22.33 8.24 13.77
N VAL A 183 22.14 8.11 12.47
CA VAL A 183 21.38 9.08 11.67
C VAL A 183 20.05 8.45 11.24
N VAL A 184 18.96 9.18 11.43
CA VAL A 184 17.61 8.82 10.98
C VAL A 184 17.24 9.76 9.85
N ILE A 185 17.06 9.20 8.66
CA ILE A 185 16.63 9.95 7.48
C ILE A 185 15.15 9.64 7.24
N ASP A 186 14.30 10.66 7.26
CA ASP A 186 12.89 10.48 6.93
C ASP A 186 12.67 10.57 5.41
N VAL A 187 12.42 9.43 4.79
CA VAL A 187 12.25 9.31 3.33
C VAL A 187 10.82 9.59 2.85
N ARG A 188 9.95 10.11 3.73
CA ARG A 188 8.57 10.49 3.38
C ARG A 188 8.52 11.90 2.81
N ASN A 189 7.35 12.29 2.28
CA ASN A 189 7.14 13.68 1.89
C ASN A 189 7.04 14.57 3.13
N HIS A 190 7.48 15.81 3.00
CA HIS A 190 7.59 16.77 4.11
C HIS A 190 6.26 17.02 4.84
N TYR A 191 5.12 16.98 4.14
CA TYR A 191 3.82 17.15 4.79
C TYR A 191 3.51 16.01 5.78
N GLU A 192 3.99 14.80 5.54
CA GLU A 192 3.81 13.64 6.43
C GLU A 192 4.67 13.80 7.68
N VAL A 193 5.89 14.31 7.50
CA VAL A 193 6.80 14.67 8.59
C VAL A 193 6.18 15.74 9.50
N ALA A 194 5.53 16.74 8.90
CA ALA A 194 4.85 17.81 9.63
C ALA A 194 3.65 17.32 10.46
N ILE A 195 2.96 16.26 10.02
CA ILE A 195 1.88 15.63 10.80
C ILE A 195 2.45 14.87 12.01
N GLY A 196 3.55 14.15 11.82
CA GLY A 196 4.20 13.41 12.89
C GLY A 196 5.46 12.66 12.44
N ARG A 197 6.41 12.56 13.36
CA ARG A 197 7.70 11.89 13.15
C ARG A 197 8.22 11.28 14.45
N PHE A 198 9.16 10.36 14.33
CA PHE A 198 9.97 9.95 15.46
C PHE A 198 10.84 11.14 15.88
N ASP A 199 10.72 11.56 17.14
CA ASP A 199 11.67 12.48 17.73
C ASP A 199 12.95 11.68 17.98
N GLY A 200 14.00 11.88 17.18
CA GLY A 200 15.26 11.15 17.26
C GLY A 200 16.01 11.29 18.60
N GLN A 201 15.34 11.63 19.71
CA GLN A 201 15.90 11.94 21.02
C GLN A 201 16.92 13.08 21.02
N GLN A 202 17.01 13.85 19.93
CA GLN A 202 17.85 15.04 19.80
C GLN A 202 17.61 16.08 20.92
N GLN A 203 16.40 16.11 21.47
CA GLN A 203 16.01 17.06 22.51
C GLN A 203 16.49 16.67 23.92
N LEU A 204 17.04 15.45 24.12
CA LEU A 204 17.64 15.02 25.40
C LEU A 204 19.07 15.58 25.59
N LYS A 205 19.28 16.86 25.25
CA LYS A 205 20.55 17.55 25.50
C LYS A 205 20.82 17.56 27.01
N GLY A 206 21.92 16.93 27.43
CA GLY A 206 22.33 16.82 28.83
C GLY A 206 22.12 15.44 29.50
N LYS A 207 21.37 14.52 28.89
CA LYS A 207 21.21 13.13 29.37
C LYS A 207 21.78 12.07 28.44
N GLY A 208 22.76 12.46 27.62
CA GLY A 208 23.53 11.52 26.81
C GLY A 208 23.14 11.40 25.34
N GLY A 209 22.16 12.15 24.80
CA GLY A 209 21.90 12.35 23.35
C GLY A 209 21.69 11.10 22.48
N GLY A 210 20.60 11.03 21.72
CA GLY A 210 20.31 9.91 20.80
C GLY A 210 20.72 10.17 19.35
N ALA A 211 19.93 9.60 18.42
CA ALA A 211 20.13 9.72 16.99
C ALA A 211 19.95 11.15 16.46
N THR A 212 20.66 11.48 15.38
CA THR A 212 20.42 12.70 14.63
C THR A 212 19.32 12.46 13.60
N TYR A 213 18.22 13.19 13.70
CA TYR A 213 17.15 13.18 12.71
C TYR A 213 17.42 14.19 11.59
N LEU A 214 17.31 13.75 10.34
CA LEU A 214 17.41 14.54 9.13
C LEU A 214 16.09 14.50 8.37
N ASP A 215 15.56 15.68 8.03
CA ASP A 215 14.41 15.87 7.16
C ASP A 215 14.88 16.40 5.80
N PRO A 216 14.85 15.58 4.74
CA PRO A 216 15.15 16.02 3.38
C PRO A 216 14.20 17.09 2.81
N LYS A 217 13.05 17.32 3.45
CA LYS A 217 11.98 18.24 3.03
C LYS A 217 11.47 17.96 1.62
N MET A 218 11.38 16.68 1.25
CA MET A 218 10.92 16.26 -0.07
C MET A 218 9.48 16.65 -0.32
N ARG A 219 9.18 17.14 -1.54
CA ARG A 219 7.80 17.27 -2.01
C ARG A 219 7.29 15.95 -2.58
N ARG A 220 8.20 15.16 -3.16
CA ARG A 220 7.97 13.85 -3.78
C ARG A 220 9.21 12.98 -3.63
N SER A 221 9.04 11.66 -3.68
CA SER A 221 10.12 10.66 -3.55
C SER A 221 11.28 10.86 -4.53
N THR A 222 11.02 11.38 -5.74
CA THR A 222 12.07 11.66 -6.75
C THR A 222 13.02 12.79 -6.36
N ASP A 223 12.71 13.55 -5.30
CA ASP A 223 13.61 14.58 -4.79
C ASP A 223 14.74 13.96 -3.94
N PHE A 224 14.60 12.69 -3.51
CA PHE A 224 15.54 12.00 -2.62
C PHE A 224 16.95 11.85 -3.21
N PRO A 225 17.14 11.37 -4.46
CA PRO A 225 18.49 11.16 -5.00
C PRO A 225 19.29 12.46 -5.07
N ALA A 226 18.62 13.55 -5.48
CA ALA A 226 19.23 14.88 -5.53
C ALA A 226 19.60 15.40 -4.12
N TRP A 227 18.82 15.06 -3.10
CA TRP A 227 19.16 15.39 -1.71
C TRP A 227 20.39 14.62 -1.23
N VAL A 228 20.44 13.29 -1.42
CA VAL A 228 21.58 12.44 -1.03
C VAL A 228 22.88 12.84 -1.76
N ALA A 229 22.78 13.32 -3.00
CA ALA A 229 23.95 13.69 -3.80
C ALA A 229 24.70 14.94 -3.29
N LYS A 230 24.05 15.77 -2.47
CA LYS A 230 24.61 17.05 -1.98
C LYS A 230 25.82 16.83 -1.06
N PRO A 231 26.92 17.60 -1.20
CA PRO A 231 28.10 17.50 -0.34
C PRO A 231 27.76 17.60 1.15
N GLU A 232 26.93 18.58 1.54
CA GLU A 232 26.54 18.79 2.93
C GLU A 232 25.71 17.63 3.50
N THR A 233 25.01 16.88 2.64
CA THR A 233 24.27 15.69 3.07
C THR A 233 25.23 14.54 3.29
N LYS A 234 26.19 14.33 2.39
CA LYS A 234 27.21 13.28 2.53
C LYS A 234 28.11 13.49 3.75
N GLU A 235 28.41 14.74 4.11
CA GLU A 235 29.16 15.06 5.33
C GLU A 235 28.36 14.79 6.61
N ALA A 236 27.02 14.82 6.54
CA ALA A 236 26.14 14.59 7.67
C ALA A 236 25.78 13.10 7.91
N LEU A 237 26.15 12.21 6.98
CA LEU A 237 25.92 10.76 7.02
C LEU A 237 27.19 10.02 7.44
#